data_AF-A0A9W2V0Z3-F1
#
_entry.id   AF-A0A9W2V0Z3-F1
#
_cell.length_a   1.000
_cell.length_b   1.000
_cell.length_c   1.000
_cell.angle_alpha   90.00
_cell.angle_beta   90.00
_cell.angle_gamma   90.00
#
_symmetry.space_group_name_H-M   'P 1'
#
loop_
_entity.id
_entity.type
_entity.pdbx_description
1 polymer ?
#
loop_
_entity_poly.entity_id
_entity_poly.type
_entity_poly.pdbx_seq_one_letter_code
_entity_poly.pdbx_strand_id
1 'polypeptide(L)'
;MTEITQESKEAATLENEGSAANAFLPPIEEIRPSQSSKSLLSEDEWEVLVLTGNRGTQANVTLWVYGDEGVTGPISLRKDSPEELFLPRREDEFQVEIRSVGKIYKIRLGHDGTSEQPEWSLQRVMVFILCLIFTRL
;
A
#
# COMPACT_ATOMS: atom_id res chain seq x y z
N MET A 1 1.93 -18.86 -41.88
CA MET A 1 0.66 -19.60 -41.83
C MET A 1 -0.42 -18.58 -41.61
N THR A 2 -1.28 -18.44 -42.61
CA THR A 2 -2.23 -17.35 -42.85
C THR A 2 -3.63 -17.78 -42.45
N GLU A 3 -4.45 -16.82 -42.00
CA GLU A 3 -5.92 -16.69 -42.13
C GLU A 3 -6.27 -15.45 -41.28
N ILE A 4 -6.24 -14.21 -41.77
CA ILE A 4 -7.18 -13.50 -42.66
C ILE A 4 -8.64 -13.98 -42.61
N THR A 5 -9.54 -13.14 -42.08
CA THR A 5 -10.75 -12.71 -42.81
C THR A 5 -11.13 -11.26 -42.46
N GLN A 6 -11.23 -10.44 -43.52
CA GLN A 6 -11.89 -9.12 -43.67
C GLN A 6 -13.42 -9.23 -43.45
N GLU A 7 -14.31 -8.23 -43.39
CA GLU A 7 -14.53 -6.89 -43.99
C GLU A 7 -15.65 -6.25 -43.10
N SER A 8 -15.75 -4.98 -42.70
CA SER A 8 -15.72 -3.64 -43.32
C SER A 8 -17.11 -2.97 -43.42
N LYS A 9 -17.15 -1.70 -42.98
CA LYS A 9 -18.07 -0.57 -43.30
C LYS A 9 -19.53 -0.69 -42.82
N GLU A 10 -20.24 0.36 -42.41
CA GLU A 10 -20.25 1.77 -42.88
C GLU A 10 -20.83 2.71 -41.80
N ALA A 11 -20.55 4.01 -41.93
CA ALA A 11 -21.02 5.09 -41.08
C ALA A 11 -22.41 5.59 -41.49
N ALA A 12 -23.22 6.04 -40.52
CA ALA A 12 -24.22 7.08 -40.74
C ALA A 12 -24.59 7.76 -39.41
N THR A 13 -24.62 9.10 -39.45
CA THR A 13 -25.03 10.01 -38.38
C THR A 13 -26.50 10.41 -38.59
N LEU A 14 -27.13 10.89 -37.50
CA LEU A 14 -28.20 11.90 -37.41
C LEU A 14 -29.59 11.42 -36.91
N GLU A 15 -29.90 11.92 -35.70
CA GLU A 15 -31.07 12.69 -35.28
C GLU A 15 -32.49 12.14 -35.49
N ASN A 16 -33.25 12.02 -34.39
CA ASN A 16 -34.46 12.84 -34.25
C ASN A 16 -34.96 12.91 -32.79
N GLU A 17 -35.30 14.11 -32.33
CA GLU A 17 -36.03 14.38 -31.08
C GLU A 17 -37.54 14.12 -31.28
N GLY A 18 -38.25 13.71 -30.21
CA GLY A 18 -39.70 13.48 -30.32
C GLY A 18 -40.40 13.06 -29.03
N SER A 19 -40.57 14.02 -28.12
CA SER A 19 -41.73 14.28 -27.25
C SER A 19 -42.59 13.12 -26.66
N ALA A 20 -42.47 12.98 -25.34
CA ALA A 20 -43.50 12.77 -24.31
C ALA A 20 -44.65 11.76 -24.55
N ALA A 21 -44.70 10.71 -23.72
CA ALA A 21 -45.81 10.47 -22.79
C ALA A 21 -45.59 9.20 -21.92
N ASN A 22 -46.11 9.29 -20.70
CA ASN A 22 -46.54 8.21 -19.79
C ASN A 22 -45.59 7.77 -18.67
N ALA A 23 -45.96 8.22 -17.48
CA ALA A 23 -45.45 7.85 -16.18
C ALA A 23 -45.77 6.39 -15.82
N PHE A 24 -44.78 5.67 -15.28
CA PHE A 24 -44.94 4.59 -14.29
C PHE A 24 -43.61 4.41 -13.55
N LEU A 25 -43.58 4.69 -12.24
CA LEU A 25 -42.69 4.03 -11.27
C LEU A 25 -43.62 3.13 -10.43
N PRO A 26 -43.27 1.88 -10.04
CA PRO A 26 -42.10 1.52 -9.20
C PRO A 26 -41.49 0.13 -9.61
N PRO A 27 -40.59 -0.58 -8.87
CA PRO A 27 -40.08 -0.40 -7.51
C PRO A 27 -38.55 -0.35 -7.33
N ILE A 28 -38.18 0.11 -6.13
CA ILE A 28 -36.83 0.09 -5.57
C ILE A 28 -36.33 -1.36 -5.50
N GLU A 29 -35.33 -1.69 -6.33
CA GLU A 29 -34.27 -2.67 -6.01
C GLU A 29 -33.26 -2.70 -7.16
N GLU A 30 -32.28 -1.82 -7.12
CA GLU A 30 -30.95 -2.26 -7.52
C GLU A 30 -29.99 -1.66 -6.50
N ILE A 31 -29.87 -2.40 -5.39
CA ILE A 31 -28.66 -2.42 -4.59
C ILE A 31 -27.55 -2.70 -5.60
N ARG A 32 -26.92 -1.65 -6.15
CA ARG A 32 -25.54 -1.80 -6.57
C ARG A 32 -24.86 -2.23 -5.28
N PRO A 33 -24.28 -3.44 -5.17
CA PRO A 33 -23.20 -3.57 -4.24
C PRO A 33 -22.18 -2.58 -4.81
N SER A 34 -22.17 -1.36 -4.28
CA SER A 34 -20.96 -0.57 -4.23
C SER A 34 -19.92 -1.59 -3.85
N GLN A 35 -19.01 -1.89 -4.77
CA GLN A 35 -17.84 -2.72 -4.53
C GLN A 35 -16.97 -1.93 -3.54
N SER A 36 -17.49 -1.77 -2.34
CA SER A 36 -16.79 -1.46 -1.12
C SER A 36 -16.35 -2.80 -0.53
N SER A 37 -15.69 -3.60 -1.35
CA SER A 37 -14.70 -4.53 -0.83
C SER A 37 -13.42 -3.72 -0.75
N LYS A 38 -13.20 -3.07 0.41
CA LYS A 38 -11.83 -3.00 0.93
C LYS A 38 -11.34 -4.44 0.88
N SER A 39 -10.47 -4.73 -0.09
CA SER A 39 -9.92 -6.06 -0.27
C SER A 39 -9.32 -6.50 1.05
N LEU A 40 -9.67 -7.71 1.49
CA LEU A 40 -8.99 -8.43 2.55
C LEU A 40 -7.49 -8.21 2.33
N LEU A 41 -6.79 -7.63 3.31
CA LEU A 41 -5.45 -7.08 3.15
C LEU A 41 -4.59 -8.01 2.29
N SER A 42 -4.00 -7.47 1.23
CA SER A 42 -3.09 -8.24 0.38
C SER A 42 -2.00 -8.85 1.26
N GLU A 43 -1.51 -10.04 0.92
CA GLU A 43 -0.34 -10.67 1.58
C GLU A 43 0.92 -9.76 1.55
N ASP A 44 0.82 -8.68 0.79
CA ASP A 44 1.79 -7.62 0.66
C ASP A 44 1.74 -6.57 1.78
N GLU A 45 0.79 -6.61 2.72
CA GLU A 45 0.76 -5.66 3.85
C GLU A 45 1.49 -6.21 5.09
N TRP A 46 2.40 -5.41 5.62
CA TRP A 46 3.32 -5.79 6.68
C TRP A 46 3.36 -4.72 7.76
N GLU A 47 3.59 -5.16 8.99
CA GLU A 47 3.84 -4.31 10.14
C GLU A 47 5.33 -4.29 10.46
N VAL A 48 5.87 -3.09 10.69
CA VAL A 48 7.27 -2.87 11.06
C VAL A 48 7.28 -2.14 12.40
N LEU A 49 7.86 -2.78 13.42
CA LEU A 49 8.12 -2.18 14.71
C LEU A 49 9.59 -1.80 14.81
N VAL A 50 9.88 -0.53 15.09
CA VAL A 50 11.23 0.01 15.25
C VAL A 50 11.40 0.49 16.68
N LEU A 51 12.25 -0.19 17.45
CA LEU A 51 12.67 0.26 18.77
C LEU A 51 13.96 1.05 18.65
N THR A 52 13.89 2.33 18.97
CA THR A 52 15.03 3.22 19.05
C THR A 52 15.71 3.07 20.41
N GLY A 53 17.04 3.04 20.40
CA GLY A 53 17.88 2.97 21.60
C GLY A 53 17.99 4.32 22.34
N ASN A 54 19.13 4.56 22.98
CA ASN A 54 19.33 5.75 23.82
C ASN A 54 19.41 7.07 23.05
N ARG A 55 19.69 7.02 21.75
CA ARG A 55 19.84 8.19 20.88
C ARG A 55 18.85 8.10 19.73
N GLY A 56 18.00 9.11 19.63
CA GLY A 56 16.96 9.24 18.60
C GLY A 56 17.46 9.96 17.36
N THR A 57 16.56 10.19 16.42
CA THR A 57 16.84 10.94 15.19
C THR A 57 15.64 11.74 14.74
N GLN A 58 15.89 12.79 13.96
CA GLN A 58 14.88 13.52 13.19
C GLN A 58 15.14 13.37 11.68
N ALA A 59 16.13 12.55 11.31
CA ALA A 59 16.45 12.24 9.92
C ALA A 59 15.39 11.32 9.30
N ASN A 60 15.26 11.36 7.98
CA ASN A 60 14.34 10.46 7.30
C ASN A 60 14.87 9.01 7.36
N VAL A 61 14.10 8.12 7.98
CA VAL A 61 14.43 6.70 8.07
C VAL A 61 13.80 5.94 6.91
N THR A 62 14.59 5.08 6.28
CA THR A 62 14.21 4.29 5.10
C THR A 62 14.50 2.80 5.33
N LEU A 63 13.60 1.96 4.83
CA LEU A 63 13.63 0.50 4.93
C LEU A 63 13.91 -0.12 3.56
N TRP A 64 14.76 -1.16 3.57
CA TRP A 64 14.92 -2.12 2.48
C TRP A 64 14.77 -3.53 3.01
N VAL A 65 14.06 -4.37 2.26
CA VAL A 65 13.82 -5.77 2.57
C VAL A 65 14.35 -6.61 1.42
N TYR A 66 15.20 -7.57 1.75
CA TYR A 66 15.87 -8.45 0.80
C TYR A 66 15.39 -9.88 1.04
N GLY A 67 14.94 -10.52 -0.03
CA GLY A 67 14.71 -11.95 -0.06
C GLY A 67 15.26 -12.57 -1.33
N ASP A 68 15.03 -13.86 -1.50
CA ASP A 68 15.58 -14.67 -2.59
C ASP A 68 14.96 -14.37 -3.96
N GLU A 69 13.73 -13.84 -4.00
CA GLU A 69 13.06 -13.44 -5.24
C GLU A 69 13.29 -11.96 -5.60
N GLY A 70 13.81 -11.15 -4.68
CA GLY A 70 14.05 -9.74 -4.97
C GLY A 70 14.33 -8.84 -3.76
N VAL A 71 14.24 -7.54 -4.00
CA VAL A 71 14.43 -6.49 -3.00
C VAL A 71 13.29 -5.49 -3.10
N THR A 72 12.65 -5.17 -1.98
CA THR A 72 11.72 -4.04 -1.86
C THR A 72 12.39 -2.91 -1.11
N GLY A 73 12.24 -1.68 -1.61
CA GLY A 73 12.73 -0.45 -0.99
C GLY A 73 13.29 0.52 -2.04
N PRO A 74 13.62 1.76 -1.65
CA PRO A 74 13.46 2.34 -0.32
C PRO A 74 11.98 2.57 0.06
N ILE A 75 11.59 2.16 1.27
CA ILE A 75 10.30 2.53 1.87
C ILE A 75 10.56 3.58 2.95
N SER A 76 9.94 4.76 2.85
CA SER A 76 10.05 5.79 3.88
C SER A 76 9.17 5.46 5.08
N LEU A 77 9.76 5.35 6.26
CA LEU A 77 9.03 5.13 7.52
C LEU A 77 8.60 6.48 8.10
N ARG A 78 7.37 6.89 7.79
CA ARG A 78 6.82 8.21 8.13
C ARG A 78 5.37 8.12 8.61
N LYS A 79 4.96 9.09 9.43
CA LYS A 79 3.58 9.32 9.91
C LYS A 79 3.26 10.81 9.82
N ASP A 80 2.03 11.18 10.17
CA ASP A 80 1.56 12.57 10.15
C ASP A 80 2.34 13.49 11.10
N SER A 81 2.84 12.95 12.23
CA SER A 81 3.68 13.66 13.21
C SER A 81 5.13 13.13 13.17
N PRO A 82 5.94 13.52 12.16
CA PRO A 82 7.31 13.00 11.99
C PRO A 82 8.25 13.36 13.15
N GLU A 83 8.02 14.46 13.85
CA GLU A 83 8.79 14.91 15.00
C GLU A 83 8.66 13.99 16.22
N GLU A 84 7.59 13.19 16.28
CA GLU A 84 7.34 12.23 17.35
C GLU A 84 7.95 10.85 17.07
N LEU A 85 8.53 10.65 15.90
CA LEU A 85 9.13 9.37 15.48
C LEU A 85 10.60 9.26 15.90
N PHE A 86 11.04 8.03 16.11
CA PHE A 86 12.43 7.65 16.37
C PHE A 86 13.06 8.41 17.54
N LEU A 87 12.24 8.74 18.55
CA LEU A 87 12.71 9.35 19.79
C LEU A 87 13.48 8.32 20.65
N PRO A 88 14.38 8.76 21.54
CA PRO A 88 15.10 7.86 22.43
C PRO A 88 14.17 6.91 23.21
N ARG A 89 14.48 5.61 23.20
CA ARG A 89 13.73 4.53 23.88
C ARG A 89 12.27 4.38 23.43
N ARG A 90 11.92 4.93 22.26
CA ARG A 90 10.59 4.85 21.67
C ARG A 90 10.47 3.64 20.74
N GLU A 91 9.31 3.00 20.76
CA GLU A 91 8.90 2.03 19.75
C GLU A 91 7.89 2.69 18.81
N ASP A 92 8.18 2.63 17.51
CA ASP A 92 7.35 3.19 16.45
C ASP A 92 6.89 2.08 15.50
N GLU A 93 5.58 2.06 15.21
CA GLU A 93 4.93 1.06 14.36
C GLU A 93 4.58 1.62 12.98
N PHE A 94 4.84 0.87 11.91
CA PHE A 94 4.53 1.29 10.54
C PHE A 94 3.84 0.18 9.78
N GLN A 95 2.78 0.50 9.05
CA GLN A 95 2.23 -0.37 8.02
C GLN A 95 2.92 -0.06 6.70
N VAL A 96 3.49 -1.08 6.07
CA VAL A 96 4.23 -0.96 4.82
C VAL A 96 3.79 -2.03 3.84
N GLU A 97 3.98 -1.75 2.56
CA GLU A 97 3.69 -2.69 1.49
C GLU A 97 4.99 -3.33 0.99
N ILE A 98 5.12 -4.64 1.10
CA ILE A 98 6.29 -5.42 0.67
C ILE A 98 5.82 -6.48 -0.31
N ARG A 99 6.26 -6.36 -1.57
CA ARG A 99 5.87 -7.26 -2.68
C ARG A 99 7.07 -8.01 -3.23
N SER A 100 6.84 -9.26 -3.65
CA SER A 100 7.76 -10.02 -4.51
C SER A 100 9.18 -10.15 -3.95
N VAL A 101 9.33 -10.28 -2.63
CA VAL A 101 10.63 -10.51 -1.98
C VAL A 101 10.94 -12.00 -1.77
N GLY A 102 9.94 -12.87 -1.84
CA GLY A 102 10.09 -14.29 -1.49
C GLY A 102 10.47 -14.46 -0.01
N LYS A 103 11.38 -15.39 0.28
CA LYS A 103 11.89 -15.64 1.64
C LYS A 103 12.90 -14.58 2.04
N ILE A 104 12.53 -13.76 3.02
CA ILE A 104 13.40 -12.71 3.58
C ILE A 104 14.63 -13.32 4.24
N TYR A 105 15.81 -12.80 3.90
CA TYR A 105 17.08 -13.12 4.56
C TYR A 105 17.82 -11.90 5.12
N LYS A 106 17.43 -10.68 4.75
CA LYS A 106 18.09 -9.45 5.22
C LYS A 106 17.13 -8.27 5.23
N ILE A 107 17.27 -7.43 6.26
CA ILE A 107 16.60 -6.13 6.37
C ILE A 107 17.67 -5.07 6.57
N ARG A 108 17.47 -3.88 5.99
CA ARG A 108 18.32 -2.71 6.19
C ARG A 108 17.46 -1.51 6.53
N LEU A 109 17.83 -0.82 7.62
CA LEU A 109 17.40 0.54 7.86
C LEU A 109 18.54 1.51 7.52
N GLY A 110 18.19 2.63 6.93
CA GLY A 110 19.09 3.75 6.66
C GLY A 110 18.47 5.05 7.13
N HIS A 111 19.30 6.05 7.42
CA HIS A 111 18.87 7.43 7.62
C HIS A 111 19.67 8.34 6.68
N ASP A 112 19.09 9.46 6.26
CA ASP A 112 19.70 10.38 5.27
C ASP A 112 20.68 11.40 5.87
N GLY A 113 20.94 11.33 7.18
CA GLY A 113 21.89 12.20 7.87
C GLY A 113 21.42 13.65 8.05
N THR A 114 20.13 13.95 7.83
CA THR A 114 19.58 15.30 8.00
C THR A 114 19.40 15.73 9.47
N SER A 115 19.68 14.85 10.44
CA SER A 115 19.60 15.18 11.86
C SER A 115 20.80 16.00 12.33
N GLU A 116 20.56 17.01 13.17
CA GLU A 116 21.63 17.79 13.82
C GLU A 116 22.52 16.93 14.73
N GLN A 117 22.00 15.81 15.22
CA GLN A 117 22.74 14.78 15.96
C GLN A 117 22.75 13.49 15.11
N PRO A 118 23.87 13.14 14.46
CA PRO A 118 23.92 12.02 13.52
C PRO A 118 23.95 10.64 14.19
N GLU A 119 24.02 10.58 15.53
CA GLU A 119 24.25 9.34 16.28
C GLU A 119 22.93 8.58 16.59
N TRP A 120 22.12 8.27 15.58
CA TRP A 120 20.93 7.43 15.79
C TRP A 120 21.34 6.03 16.25
N SER A 121 20.79 5.56 17.37
CA SER A 121 21.01 4.20 17.86
C SER A 121 19.77 3.35 17.64
N LEU A 122 19.86 2.34 16.78
CA LEU A 122 18.80 1.35 16.58
C LEU A 122 18.94 0.22 17.61
N GLN A 123 17.88 -0.12 18.34
CA GLN A 123 17.91 -1.19 19.33
C GLN A 123 17.29 -2.49 18.80
N ARG A 124 16.14 -2.41 18.11
CA ARG A 124 15.47 -3.59 17.53
C ARG A 124 14.60 -3.17 16.34
N VAL A 125 14.46 -4.09 15.39
CA VAL A 125 13.44 -4.03 14.34
C VAL A 125 12.71 -5.37 14.31
N MET A 126 11.39 -5.34 14.24
CA MET A 126 10.55 -6.51 14.02
C MET A 126 9.67 -6.26 12.80
N VAL A 127 9.47 -7.29 11.99
CA VAL A 127 8.71 -7.21 10.74
C VAL A 127 7.76 -8.40 10.70
N PHE A 128 6.47 -8.13 10.59
CA PHE A 128 5.39 -9.11 10.64
C PHE A 128 4.54 -9.01 9.39
N ILE A 129 4.13 -10.15 8.84
CA ILE A 129 3.10 -10.20 7.80
C ILE A 129 1.76 -9.94 8.48
N LEU A 130 1.02 -8.94 8.02
CA LEU A 130 -0.33 -8.65 8.53
C LEU A 130 -1.32 -9.63 7.92
N CYS A 131 -1.30 -10.85 8.41
CA CYS A 131 -2.26 -11.87 8.05
C CYS A 131 -3.54 -11.67 8.88
N LEU A 132 -4.60 -11.12 8.27
CA LEU A 132 -5.88 -10.84 8.96
C LEU A 132 -6.58 -12.07 9.56
N ILE A 133 -6.13 -13.29 9.28
CA ILE A 133 -6.80 -14.51 9.78
C ILE A 133 -6.52 -14.82 11.26
N PHE A 134 -5.70 -14.03 11.97
CA PHE A 134 -5.41 -14.29 13.40
C PHE A 134 -5.87 -13.23 14.41
N THR A 135 -6.56 -12.15 14.01
CA THR A 135 -7.02 -11.13 14.97
C THR A 135 -8.45 -11.36 15.46
N ARG A 136 -8.65 -12.41 16.29
CA ARG A 136 -9.57 -12.52 17.46
C ARG A 136 -9.90 -13.99 17.74
N LEU A 137 -9.37 -14.52 18.84
CA LEU A 137 -10.06 -15.50 19.69
C LEU A 137 -10.50 -14.78 20.97
#